data_AF-A0AAW2MIL9-F1
#
_entry.id   AF-A0AAW2MIL9-F1
#
_cell.length_a   1.000
_cell.length_b   1.000
_cell.length_c   1.000
_cell.angle_alpha   90.00
_cell.angle_beta   90.00
_cell.angle_gamma   90.00
#
_symmetry.space_group_name_H-M   'P 1'
#
loop_
_entity.id
_entity.type
_entity.pdbx_description
1 polymer ?
#
loop_
_entity_poly.entity_id
_entity_poly.type
_entity_poly.pdbx_seq_one_letter_code
_entity_poly.pdbx_strand_id
1 'polypeptide(L)'
;MAAASLSSINIRQKQYCCSSPWLGASSILFSNNQSRALLLKKSPLVVVRVKMEKGYVQMDEECRLVSSATGNINGYSNNHPMITVNVDLGPRSYPVYIGSGLLDHQPGLLSRHVEGKQALIVTNSKIAPLFLDKTVNALKQGNPQISVDTLILPDGEQFKNMESVMKVFDAAIKARMDRRCTFVAVGGGVVGDICGYAAASYLRGVNYIHVPTTFMSQVDSSVGGKTGVNYRVGKNLIGAIHQPECVVVDTHTLNSLPNRELVSGFAESIKCGLVRDGQYFEWIENNLQALLAR
;
A
#
# COMPACT_ATOMS: atom_id res chain seq x y z
N MET A 1 66.31 -8.96 11.55
CA MET A 1 65.16 -9.55 12.27
C MET A 1 64.20 -8.41 12.62
N ALA A 2 62.93 -8.38 12.27
CA ALA A 2 62.10 -9.21 11.41
C ALA A 2 60.91 -8.33 10.98
N ALA A 3 60.53 -8.43 9.71
CA ALA A 3 59.23 -7.99 9.21
C ALA A 3 58.18 -9.08 9.49
N ALA A 4 56.95 -8.68 9.84
CA ALA A 4 55.68 -9.44 9.74
C ALA A 4 54.62 -8.68 10.57
N SER A 5 53.33 -8.62 10.27
CA SER A 5 52.51 -9.04 9.13
C SER A 5 51.11 -8.49 9.41
N LEU A 6 50.41 -8.01 8.39
CA LEU A 6 48.96 -7.80 8.42
C LEU A 6 48.26 -9.13 8.76
N SER A 7 47.57 -9.19 9.89
CA SER A 7 46.63 -10.27 10.18
C SER A 7 45.20 -9.76 9.99
N SER A 8 44.62 -10.20 8.88
CA SER A 8 43.19 -10.25 8.57
C SER A 8 42.34 -10.63 9.78
N ILE A 9 41.45 -9.73 10.21
CA ILE A 9 40.37 -10.06 11.15
C ILE A 9 39.29 -10.80 10.35
N ASN A 10 39.28 -12.11 10.53
CA ASN A 10 38.32 -13.04 9.98
C ASN A 10 37.02 -12.94 10.81
N ILE A 11 36.07 -12.09 10.39
CA ILE A 11 34.74 -12.02 11.01
C ILE A 11 33.95 -13.22 10.51
N ARG A 12 34.06 -14.33 11.25
CA ARG A 12 33.15 -15.48 11.13
C ARG A 12 31.70 -14.98 11.21
N GLN A 13 30.89 -15.36 10.23
CA GLN A 13 29.43 -15.29 10.27
C GLN A 13 28.92 -15.85 11.60
N LYS A 14 28.53 -14.97 12.53
CA LYS A 14 27.61 -15.35 13.60
C LYS A 14 26.22 -15.33 12.97
N GLN A 15 25.68 -16.51 12.71
CA GLN A 15 24.25 -16.72 12.56
C GLN A 15 23.55 -16.12 13.78
N TYR A 16 22.93 -14.95 13.62
CA TYR A 16 21.89 -14.50 14.54
C TYR A 16 20.63 -15.30 14.20
N CYS A 17 20.48 -16.43 14.88
CA CYS A 17 19.21 -17.16 14.92
C CYS A 17 18.20 -16.31 15.71
N CYS A 18 17.51 -15.39 15.03
CA CYS A 18 16.28 -14.81 15.54
C CYS A 18 15.12 -15.78 15.22
N SER A 19 14.95 -16.79 16.06
CA SER A 19 13.79 -17.68 16.06
C SER A 19 12.60 -16.96 16.69
N SER A 20 11.91 -16.12 15.91
CA SER A 20 10.62 -15.51 16.29
C SER A 20 9.65 -15.64 15.13
N PRO A 21 8.56 -16.42 15.23
CA PRO A 21 7.58 -16.64 14.15
C PRO A 21 6.75 -15.39 13.75
N TRP A 22 7.03 -14.23 14.33
CA TRP A 22 6.15 -13.04 14.32
C TRP A 22 6.60 -11.92 13.36
N LEU A 23 7.62 -12.15 12.52
CA LEU A 23 8.20 -11.16 11.59
C LEU A 23 7.83 -11.39 10.10
N GLY A 24 6.73 -12.07 9.81
CA GLY A 24 6.31 -12.37 8.44
C GLY A 24 5.49 -11.23 7.82
N ALA A 25 5.81 -10.84 6.58
CA ALA A 25 5.04 -9.97 5.68
C ALA A 25 5.20 -8.43 5.78
N SER A 26 6.42 -7.92 5.96
CA SER A 26 6.74 -6.50 5.77
C SER A 26 7.85 -6.36 4.73
N SER A 27 7.51 -6.19 3.46
CA SER A 27 8.40 -5.63 2.42
C SER A 27 7.82 -5.79 1.01
N ILE A 28 7.56 -4.68 0.31
CA ILE A 28 7.65 -4.64 -1.15
C ILE A 28 9.15 -4.59 -1.48
N LEU A 29 9.65 -5.57 -2.25
CA LEU A 29 11.05 -5.67 -2.65
C LEU A 29 11.22 -5.30 -4.13
N PHE A 30 12.29 -4.56 -4.40
CA PHE A 30 13.01 -4.61 -5.68
C PHE A 30 14.15 -5.63 -5.49
N SER A 31 14.42 -6.50 -6.46
CA SER A 31 15.68 -7.26 -6.52
C SER A 31 16.02 -7.58 -7.99
N ASN A 32 17.18 -7.08 -8.42
CA ASN A 32 18.09 -7.47 -9.54
C ASN A 32 17.49 -7.92 -10.89
N ASN A 33 17.91 -7.43 -12.07
CA ASN A 33 19.29 -7.25 -12.55
C ASN A 33 19.27 -6.29 -13.77
N GLN A 34 20.38 -5.58 -14.03
CA GLN A 34 20.61 -4.53 -15.04
C GLN A 34 20.26 -3.09 -14.64
N SER A 35 21.32 -2.40 -14.23
CA SER A 35 21.63 -0.99 -14.42
C SER A 35 20.84 -0.29 -15.55
N ARG A 36 19.60 0.15 -15.29
CA ARG A 36 18.86 1.11 -16.14
C ARG A 36 17.88 1.97 -15.33
N ALA A 37 18.28 2.39 -14.14
CA ALA A 37 17.67 3.55 -13.49
C ALA A 37 18.30 4.84 -14.07
N LEU A 38 18.09 5.10 -15.37
CA LEU A 38 18.36 6.40 -15.97
C LEU A 38 17.33 6.70 -17.05
N LEU A 39 16.55 7.77 -16.81
CA LEU A 39 15.72 8.50 -17.78
C LEU A 39 14.54 7.74 -18.40
N LEU A 40 13.49 7.49 -17.61
CA LEU A 40 12.14 7.23 -18.17
C LEU A 40 11.47 8.56 -18.58
N LYS A 41 12.00 9.19 -19.63
CA LYS A 41 11.21 10.08 -20.49
C LYS A 41 10.60 9.20 -21.59
N LYS A 42 9.26 9.06 -21.57
CA LYS A 42 8.39 8.44 -22.62
C LYS A 42 8.07 6.94 -22.53
N SER A 43 7.45 6.47 -21.45
CA SER A 43 6.59 5.27 -21.49
C SER A 43 5.52 5.35 -20.38
N PRO A 44 4.21 5.24 -20.67
CA PRO A 44 3.17 5.63 -19.72
C PRO A 44 2.77 4.56 -18.68
N LEU A 45 3.20 3.29 -18.83
CA LEU A 45 2.81 2.22 -17.91
C LEU A 45 3.92 1.17 -17.78
N VAL A 46 4.38 0.91 -16.55
CA VAL A 46 5.28 -0.21 -16.22
C VAL A 46 4.53 -1.18 -15.31
N VAL A 47 4.45 -2.45 -15.71
CA VAL A 47 3.79 -3.50 -14.91
C VAL A 47 4.85 -4.47 -14.38
N VAL A 48 4.87 -4.66 -13.07
CA VAL A 48 5.77 -5.56 -12.33
C VAL A 48 4.92 -6.67 -11.72
N ARG A 49 5.31 -7.94 -11.85
CA ARG A 49 4.64 -9.06 -11.15
C ARG A 49 5.46 -9.53 -9.97
N VAL A 50 4.79 -9.80 -8.86
CA VAL A 50 5.45 -10.18 -7.62
C VAL A 50 4.65 -11.28 -6.93
N LYS A 51 5.28 -12.40 -6.63
CA LYS A 51 4.66 -13.59 -6.04
C LYS A 51 4.83 -13.60 -4.53
N MET A 52 3.80 -14.03 -3.81
CA MET A 52 3.89 -14.24 -2.36
C MET A 52 4.27 -15.69 -2.04
N GLU A 53 5.45 -15.92 -1.47
CA GLU A 53 5.89 -17.23 -0.97
C GLU A 53 6.25 -17.16 0.52
N LYS A 54 5.72 -18.11 1.32
CA LYS A 54 6.01 -18.26 2.76
C LYS A 54 5.85 -16.96 3.59
N GLY A 55 4.88 -16.12 3.23
CA GLY A 55 4.61 -14.85 3.90
C GLY A 55 5.53 -13.69 3.49
N TYR A 56 6.26 -13.83 2.38
CA TYR A 56 7.11 -12.78 1.83
C TYR A 56 6.87 -12.59 0.33
N VAL A 57 7.10 -11.37 -0.14
CA VAL A 57 7.03 -10.94 -1.54
C VAL A 57 8.34 -11.33 -2.26
N GLN A 58 8.28 -11.94 -3.46
CA GLN A 58 9.40 -12.22 -4.35
C GLN A 58 9.09 -11.76 -5.78
N MET A 59 10.00 -11.02 -6.43
CA MET A 59 9.83 -10.68 -7.85
C MET A 59 9.92 -11.94 -8.71
N ASP A 60 9.02 -12.06 -9.68
CA ASP A 60 9.10 -13.12 -10.68
C ASP A 60 10.27 -12.82 -11.63
N GLU A 61 11.09 -13.83 -11.98
CA GLU A 61 12.27 -13.66 -12.84
C GLU A 61 11.90 -13.17 -14.25
N GLU A 62 10.63 -13.34 -14.65
CA GLU A 62 10.05 -12.78 -15.88
C GLU A 62 9.42 -11.39 -15.67
N CYS A 63 10.21 -10.40 -15.26
CA CYS A 63 9.76 -9.00 -15.27
C CYS A 63 9.67 -8.50 -16.73
N ARG A 64 8.59 -8.88 -17.43
CA ARG A 64 8.34 -8.43 -18.81
C ARG A 64 7.78 -7.01 -18.78
N LEU A 65 8.49 -6.06 -19.40
CA LEU A 65 7.88 -4.80 -19.85
C LEU A 65 6.73 -5.16 -20.79
N VAL A 66 5.50 -5.17 -20.29
CA VAL A 66 4.32 -5.38 -21.14
C VAL A 66 4.03 -4.07 -21.86
N SER A 67 4.69 -3.87 -23.01
CA SER A 67 4.34 -2.82 -23.96
C SER A 67 3.13 -3.24 -24.80
N SER A 68 1.99 -3.56 -24.19
CA SER A 68 0.73 -3.72 -24.93
C SER A 68 -0.46 -3.97 -24.01
N ALA A 69 -1.23 -2.92 -23.77
CA ALA A 69 -2.68 -3.02 -23.75
C ALA A 69 -3.24 -1.68 -24.28
N THR A 70 -3.29 -1.57 -25.60
CA THR A 70 -4.21 -0.65 -26.29
C THR A 70 -5.64 -1.12 -26.02
N GLY A 71 -6.09 -0.97 -24.77
CA GLY A 71 -7.49 -0.90 -24.42
C GLY A 71 -7.89 0.56 -24.52
N ASN A 72 -8.59 0.90 -25.59
CA ASN A 72 -9.01 2.26 -25.93
C ASN A 72 -10.00 2.77 -24.87
N ILE A 73 -9.50 3.37 -23.79
CA ILE A 73 -10.27 4.25 -22.91
C ILE A 73 -9.96 5.67 -23.37
N ASN A 74 -10.90 6.23 -24.14
CA ASN A 74 -11.00 7.59 -24.64
C ASN A 74 -9.98 8.61 -24.08
N GLY A 75 -9.05 9.04 -24.91
CA GLY A 75 -8.69 10.46 -25.03
C GLY A 75 -7.82 11.13 -23.96
N TYR A 76 -7.21 10.43 -23.00
CA TYR A 76 -6.29 11.07 -22.04
C TYR A 76 -4.82 10.81 -22.41
N SER A 77 -4.10 11.88 -22.81
CA SER A 77 -2.64 11.85 -22.88
C SER A 77 -2.08 11.67 -21.46
N ASN A 78 -1.70 10.45 -21.09
CA ASN A 78 -1.11 10.14 -19.79
C ASN A 78 0.26 10.81 -19.62
N ASN A 79 0.26 12.04 -19.12
CA ASN A 79 1.46 12.81 -18.79
C ASN A 79 1.99 12.51 -17.38
N HIS A 80 1.36 11.57 -16.65
CA HIS A 80 1.75 11.14 -15.32
C HIS A 80 2.16 9.67 -15.36
N PRO A 81 3.45 9.33 -15.15
CA PRO A 81 3.89 7.94 -15.17
C PRO A 81 3.26 7.18 -13.98
N MET A 82 2.69 6.02 -14.26
CA MET A 82 2.13 5.10 -13.26
C MET A 82 2.84 3.75 -13.37
N ILE A 83 3.34 3.27 -12.24
CA ILE A 83 3.88 1.93 -12.06
C ILE A 83 2.76 1.08 -11.46
N THR A 84 2.58 -0.13 -11.98
CA THR A 84 1.64 -1.12 -11.43
C THR A 84 2.44 -2.32 -10.94
N VAL A 85 2.27 -2.67 -9.67
CA VAL A 85 2.84 -3.89 -9.08
C VAL A 85 1.68 -4.86 -8.84
N ASN A 86 1.65 -5.97 -9.58
CA ASN A 86 0.65 -7.03 -9.39
C ASN A 86 1.15 -8.00 -8.32
N VAL A 87 0.42 -8.05 -7.20
CA VAL A 87 0.65 -9.01 -6.13
C VAL A 87 -0.04 -10.31 -6.52
N ASP A 88 0.74 -11.35 -6.80
CA ASP A 88 0.26 -12.66 -7.24
C ASP A 88 -0.07 -13.55 -6.04
N LEU A 89 -1.37 -13.77 -5.85
CA LEU A 89 -2.01 -14.56 -4.81
C LEU A 89 -3.07 -15.50 -5.43
N GLY A 90 -2.91 -15.85 -6.71
CA GLY A 90 -3.87 -16.67 -7.47
C GLY A 90 -5.21 -15.95 -7.65
N PRO A 91 -6.35 -16.53 -7.22
CA PRO A 91 -7.66 -15.87 -7.35
C PRO A 91 -7.81 -14.56 -6.58
N ARG A 92 -6.89 -14.25 -5.65
CA ARG A 92 -6.90 -13.04 -4.81
C ARG A 92 -5.81 -12.05 -5.23
N SER A 93 -5.29 -12.19 -6.44
CA SER A 93 -4.27 -11.28 -6.97
C SER A 93 -4.85 -9.89 -7.15
N TYR A 94 -4.08 -8.87 -6.80
CA TYR A 94 -4.53 -7.48 -6.90
C TYR A 94 -3.39 -6.55 -7.34
N PRO A 95 -3.72 -5.44 -8.04
CA PRO A 95 -2.76 -4.43 -8.43
C PRO A 95 -2.52 -3.40 -7.32
N VAL A 96 -1.26 -3.00 -7.19
CA VAL A 96 -0.81 -1.80 -6.48
C VAL A 96 -0.41 -0.76 -7.52
N TYR A 97 -1.16 0.32 -7.63
CA TYR A 97 -0.87 1.45 -8.52
C TYR A 97 -0.03 2.47 -7.77
N ILE A 98 1.10 2.87 -8.34
CA ILE A 98 2.04 3.82 -7.75
C ILE A 98 2.31 4.94 -8.75
N GLY A 99 2.07 6.17 -8.33
CA GLY A 99 2.28 7.34 -9.19
C GLY A 99 1.91 8.64 -8.46
N SER A 100 2.07 9.77 -9.13
CA SER A 100 1.77 11.09 -8.55
C SER A 100 0.49 11.66 -9.13
N GLY A 101 -0.43 12.11 -8.26
CA GLY A 101 -1.70 12.70 -8.63
C GLY A 101 -2.69 11.69 -9.22
N LEU A 102 -2.62 10.42 -8.79
CA LEU A 102 -3.49 9.35 -9.29
C LEU A 102 -4.97 9.63 -9.01
N LEU A 103 -5.30 10.23 -7.86
CA LEU A 103 -6.70 10.57 -7.53
C LEU A 103 -7.26 11.70 -8.41
N ASP A 104 -6.40 12.57 -8.93
CA ASP A 104 -6.79 13.73 -9.73
C ASP A 104 -6.71 13.47 -11.24
N HIS A 105 -5.78 12.61 -11.69
CA HIS A 105 -5.38 12.50 -13.09
C HIS A 105 -5.59 11.12 -13.73
N GLN A 106 -6.10 10.14 -12.99
CA GLN A 106 -6.41 8.80 -13.52
C GLN A 106 -7.91 8.49 -13.40
N PRO A 107 -8.73 9.06 -14.30
CA PRO A 107 -10.17 8.85 -14.27
C PRO A 107 -10.52 7.38 -14.44
N GLY A 108 -11.45 6.90 -13.60
CA GLY A 108 -11.88 5.51 -13.61
C GLY A 108 -10.95 4.52 -12.89
N LEU A 109 -9.82 4.99 -12.32
CA LEU A 109 -8.86 4.12 -11.65
C LEU A 109 -9.47 3.38 -10.45
N LEU A 110 -10.22 4.08 -9.60
CA LEU A 110 -10.90 3.48 -8.45
C LEU A 110 -12.21 2.80 -8.86
N SER A 111 -13.00 3.45 -9.72
CA SER A 111 -14.37 2.99 -10.03
C SER A 111 -14.42 1.63 -10.73
N ARG A 112 -13.36 1.24 -11.47
CA ARG A 112 -13.25 -0.11 -12.07
C ARG A 112 -13.07 -1.24 -11.06
N HIS A 113 -12.67 -0.93 -9.83
CA HIS A 113 -12.46 -1.88 -8.73
C HIS A 113 -13.62 -1.87 -7.73
N VAL A 114 -14.64 -1.04 -7.96
CA VAL A 114 -15.87 -1.07 -7.16
C VAL A 114 -16.78 -2.13 -7.74
N GLU A 115 -17.01 -3.21 -6.99
CA GLU A 115 -18.10 -4.12 -7.31
C GLU A 115 -19.44 -3.42 -7.05
N GLY A 116 -20.45 -3.67 -7.87
CA GLY A 116 -21.78 -3.08 -7.70
C GLY A 116 -21.84 -1.56 -7.91
N LYS A 117 -22.55 -0.86 -7.01
CA LYS A 117 -22.83 0.59 -7.10
C LYS A 117 -22.76 1.33 -5.76
N GLN A 118 -22.28 0.68 -4.69
CA GLN A 118 -22.22 1.28 -3.36
C GLN A 118 -20.80 1.22 -2.83
N ALA A 119 -20.26 2.38 -2.45
CA ALA A 119 -18.96 2.50 -1.82
C ALA A 119 -19.07 3.21 -0.47
N LEU A 120 -18.35 2.70 0.55
CA LEU A 120 -18.20 3.37 1.84
C LEU A 120 -16.76 3.84 2.01
N ILE A 121 -16.51 5.14 1.97
CA ILE A 121 -15.21 5.69 2.31
C ILE A 121 -15.08 5.75 3.83
N VAL A 122 -14.06 5.10 4.37
CA VAL A 122 -13.65 5.22 5.77
C VAL A 122 -12.34 6.01 5.82
N THR A 123 -12.35 7.12 6.55
CA THR A 123 -11.18 7.97 6.75
C THR A 123 -11.15 8.51 8.18
N ASN A 124 -10.24 9.44 8.48
CA ASN A 124 -10.18 10.08 9.79
C ASN A 124 -10.25 11.60 9.72
N SER A 125 -10.40 12.25 10.87
CA SER A 125 -10.58 13.69 10.98
C SER A 125 -9.42 14.54 10.45
N LYS A 126 -8.19 14.00 10.35
CA LYS A 126 -7.04 14.70 9.74
C LYS A 126 -6.97 14.54 8.24
N ILE A 127 -7.36 13.37 7.73
CA ILE A 127 -7.24 13.00 6.32
C ILE A 127 -8.45 13.47 5.51
N ALA A 128 -9.64 13.51 6.13
CA ALA A 128 -10.87 13.88 5.44
C ALA A 128 -10.79 15.25 4.73
N PRO A 129 -10.34 16.34 5.37
CA PRO A 129 -10.27 17.65 4.72
C PRO A 129 -9.29 17.72 3.54
N LEU A 130 -8.38 16.75 3.42
CA LEU A 130 -7.31 16.75 2.41
C LEU A 130 -7.69 15.93 1.17
N PHE A 131 -8.27 14.74 1.38
CA PHE A 131 -8.40 13.73 0.33
C PHE A 131 -9.80 13.13 0.18
N LEU A 132 -10.76 13.46 1.05
CA LEU A 132 -12.12 12.86 0.96
C LEU A 132 -12.81 13.24 -0.34
N ASP A 133 -12.94 14.54 -0.63
CA ASP A 133 -13.64 15.01 -1.84
C ASP A 133 -12.95 14.54 -3.11
N LYS A 134 -11.61 14.51 -3.12
CA LYS A 134 -10.82 13.95 -4.22
C LYS A 134 -11.15 12.47 -4.43
N THR A 135 -11.22 11.68 -3.37
CA THR A 135 -11.55 10.25 -3.46
C THR A 135 -12.99 10.02 -3.91
N VAL A 136 -13.95 10.81 -3.42
CA VAL A 136 -15.36 10.77 -3.88
C VAL A 136 -15.44 11.03 -5.38
N ASN A 137 -14.73 12.05 -5.86
CA ASN A 137 -14.67 12.39 -7.28
C ASN A 137 -14.04 11.25 -8.08
N ALA A 138 -12.90 10.71 -7.64
CA ALA A 138 -12.21 9.60 -8.30
C ALA A 138 -13.07 8.31 -8.38
N LEU A 139 -13.89 8.04 -7.37
CA LEU A 139 -14.84 6.92 -7.37
C LEU A 139 -16.00 7.12 -8.34
N LYS A 140 -16.45 8.36 -8.56
CA LYS A 140 -17.55 8.66 -9.49
C LYS A 140 -17.08 8.86 -10.93
N GLN A 141 -15.81 9.22 -11.13
CA GLN A 141 -15.23 9.33 -12.47
C GLN A 141 -15.26 7.98 -13.19
N GLY A 142 -15.76 7.97 -14.42
CA GLY A 142 -15.95 6.75 -15.22
C GLY A 142 -17.18 5.91 -14.86
N ASN A 143 -17.77 6.10 -13.67
CA ASN A 143 -19.01 5.43 -13.27
C ASN A 143 -19.84 6.32 -12.31
N PRO A 144 -20.62 7.28 -12.83
CA PRO A 144 -21.36 8.23 -12.00
C PRO A 144 -22.52 7.60 -11.22
N GLN A 145 -22.82 6.31 -11.45
CA GLN A 145 -23.87 5.59 -10.74
C GLN A 145 -23.43 5.06 -9.37
N ILE A 146 -22.14 5.17 -9.02
CA ILE A 146 -21.64 4.78 -7.71
C ILE A 146 -22.16 5.77 -6.65
N SER A 147 -22.99 5.26 -5.75
CA SER A 147 -23.35 5.93 -4.50
C SER A 147 -22.18 5.83 -3.53
N VAL A 148 -21.77 6.96 -2.97
CA VAL A 148 -20.63 7.04 -2.05
C VAL A 148 -21.12 7.57 -0.71
N ASP A 149 -21.08 6.71 0.29
CA ASP A 149 -21.26 7.06 1.70
C ASP A 149 -19.90 7.28 2.35
N THR A 150 -19.86 8.05 3.43
CA THR A 150 -18.61 8.40 4.11
C THR A 150 -18.71 8.22 5.62
N LEU A 151 -17.62 7.77 6.24
CA LEU A 151 -17.43 7.71 7.67
C LEU A 151 -16.09 8.33 8.04
N ILE A 152 -16.14 9.35 8.90
CA ILE A 152 -14.96 10.03 9.43
C ILE A 152 -14.76 9.57 10.88
N LEU A 153 -13.70 8.80 11.10
CA LEU A 153 -13.28 8.36 12.43
C LEU A 153 -12.40 9.43 13.10
N PRO A 154 -12.31 9.43 14.44
CA PRO A 154 -11.27 10.21 15.12
C PRO A 154 -9.85 9.71 14.74
N ASP A 155 -8.89 10.62 14.59
CA ASP A 155 -7.49 10.29 14.29
C ASP A 155 -6.72 9.77 15.53
N GLY A 156 -5.93 8.71 15.35
CA GLY A 156 -5.01 8.17 16.36
C GLY A 156 -5.10 6.65 16.57
N GLU A 157 -3.98 6.06 16.99
CA GLU A 157 -3.85 4.61 17.24
C GLU A 157 -4.81 4.09 18.32
N GLN A 158 -5.20 4.93 19.29
CA GLN A 158 -6.17 4.59 20.34
C GLN A 158 -7.57 4.27 19.78
N PHE A 159 -7.88 4.78 18.58
CA PHE A 159 -9.12 4.49 17.87
C PHE A 159 -9.03 3.23 17.00
N LYS A 160 -7.88 2.55 16.96
CA LYS A 160 -7.71 1.25 16.33
C LYS A 160 -8.27 0.14 17.22
N ASN A 161 -9.59 0.14 17.40
CA ASN A 161 -10.30 -0.73 18.35
C ASN A 161 -11.64 -1.21 17.76
N MET A 162 -12.29 -2.17 18.44
CA MET A 162 -13.57 -2.73 17.99
C MET A 162 -14.71 -1.70 17.93
N GLU A 163 -14.68 -0.63 18.73
CA GLU A 163 -15.72 0.41 18.69
C GLU A 163 -15.70 1.16 17.35
N SER A 164 -14.51 1.47 16.83
CA SER A 164 -14.37 2.06 15.49
C SER A 164 -14.84 1.12 14.39
N VAL A 165 -14.61 -0.19 14.54
CA VAL A 165 -15.13 -1.20 13.59
C VAL A 165 -16.66 -1.22 13.62
N MET A 166 -17.28 -1.16 14.81
CA MET A 166 -18.74 -1.09 14.94
C MET A 166 -19.31 0.15 14.23
N LYS A 167 -18.64 1.31 14.32
CA LYS A 167 -19.03 2.53 13.58
C LYS A 167 -19.02 2.34 12.07
N VAL A 168 -18.07 1.55 11.53
CA VAL A 168 -18.05 1.18 10.11
C VAL A 168 -19.27 0.34 9.75
N PHE A 169 -19.63 -0.64 10.58
CA PHE A 169 -20.82 -1.45 10.36
C PHE A 169 -22.11 -0.62 10.44
N ASP A 170 -22.23 0.27 11.43
CA ASP A 170 -23.39 1.15 11.58
C ASP A 170 -23.59 2.03 10.34
N ALA A 171 -22.51 2.60 9.81
CA ALA A 171 -22.54 3.38 8.57
C ALA A 171 -23.01 2.54 7.37
N ALA A 172 -22.45 1.34 7.18
CA ALA A 172 -22.80 0.44 6.09
C ALA A 172 -24.27 -0.05 6.16
N ILE A 173 -24.74 -0.40 7.37
CA ILE A 173 -26.12 -0.85 7.60
C ILE A 173 -27.10 0.30 7.37
N LYS A 174 -26.78 1.51 7.86
CA LYS A 174 -27.61 2.70 7.64
C LYS A 174 -27.74 3.04 6.15
N ALA A 175 -26.65 2.87 5.39
CA ALA A 175 -26.63 3.01 3.94
C ALA A 175 -27.25 1.83 3.18
N ARG A 176 -27.75 0.80 3.88
CA ARG A 176 -28.36 -0.42 3.32
C ARG A 176 -27.44 -1.11 2.29
N MET A 177 -26.15 -1.19 2.60
CA MET A 177 -25.18 -1.84 1.74
C MET A 177 -25.40 -3.36 1.70
N ASP A 178 -25.25 -3.94 0.51
CA ASP A 178 -25.30 -5.39 0.31
C ASP A 178 -23.88 -5.99 0.14
N ARG A 179 -23.81 -7.29 -0.19
CA ARG A 179 -22.53 -8.01 -0.34
C ARG A 179 -21.65 -7.50 -1.49
N ARG A 180 -22.23 -6.79 -2.45
CA ARG A 180 -21.49 -6.22 -3.59
C ARG A 180 -20.96 -4.83 -3.27
N CYS A 181 -21.13 -4.30 -2.05
CA CYS A 181 -20.55 -3.01 -1.71
C CYS A 181 -19.01 -3.08 -1.67
N THR A 182 -18.38 -1.92 -1.75
CA THR A 182 -16.94 -1.78 -1.67
C THR A 182 -16.57 -0.79 -0.56
N PHE A 183 -15.79 -1.24 0.42
CA PHE A 183 -15.24 -0.33 1.43
C PHE A 183 -13.93 0.28 0.91
N VAL A 184 -13.72 1.56 1.16
CA VAL A 184 -12.55 2.30 0.66
C VAL A 184 -11.85 2.95 1.85
N ALA A 185 -10.68 2.43 2.23
CA ALA A 185 -9.85 3.06 3.26
C ALA A 185 -9.04 4.19 2.66
N VAL A 186 -9.17 5.40 3.21
CA VAL A 186 -8.35 6.55 2.85
C VAL A 186 -7.63 7.05 4.10
N GLY A 187 -6.34 6.74 4.22
CA GLY A 187 -5.55 7.13 5.39
C GLY A 187 -4.26 6.35 5.57
N GLY A 188 -3.65 6.48 6.75
CA GLY A 188 -2.52 5.64 7.15
C GLY A 188 -2.93 4.23 7.58
N GLY A 189 -1.96 3.47 8.10
CA GLY A 189 -2.15 2.05 8.48
C GLY A 189 -3.29 1.82 9.48
N VAL A 190 -3.57 2.77 10.38
CA VAL A 190 -4.70 2.67 11.33
C VAL A 190 -6.04 2.56 10.62
N VAL A 191 -6.30 3.45 9.66
CA VAL A 191 -7.57 3.45 8.90
C VAL A 191 -7.64 2.20 8.02
N GLY A 192 -6.53 1.85 7.35
CA GLY A 192 -6.44 0.66 6.52
C GLY A 192 -6.76 -0.63 7.30
N ASP A 193 -6.21 -0.77 8.50
CA ASP A 193 -6.45 -1.93 9.35
C ASP A 193 -7.89 -2.03 9.87
N ILE A 194 -8.46 -0.92 10.34
CA ILE A 194 -9.86 -0.88 10.82
C ILE A 194 -10.82 -1.21 9.67
N CYS A 195 -10.65 -0.52 8.54
CA CYS A 195 -11.54 -0.64 7.39
C CYS A 195 -11.40 -2.00 6.72
N GLY A 196 -10.17 -2.51 6.55
CA GLY A 196 -9.92 -3.83 6.00
C GLY A 196 -10.51 -4.93 6.88
N TYR A 197 -10.40 -4.83 8.21
CA TYR A 197 -11.00 -5.81 9.12
C TYR A 197 -12.52 -5.73 9.13
N ALA A 198 -13.08 -4.52 9.04
CA ALA A 198 -14.50 -4.32 8.85
C ALA A 198 -14.98 -4.95 7.53
N ALA A 199 -14.27 -4.75 6.42
CA ALA A 199 -14.60 -5.33 5.13
C ALA A 199 -14.54 -6.87 5.15
N ALA A 200 -13.54 -7.44 5.84
CA ALA A 200 -13.42 -8.89 6.04
C ALA A 200 -14.62 -9.50 6.80
N SER A 201 -15.19 -8.72 7.73
CA SER A 201 -16.21 -9.21 8.67
C SER A 201 -17.64 -8.91 8.21
N TYR A 202 -17.87 -7.76 7.58
CA TYR A 202 -19.18 -7.31 7.15
C TYR A 202 -19.78 -8.28 6.15
N LEU A 203 -20.98 -8.80 6.44
CA LEU A 203 -21.65 -9.84 5.64
C LEU A 203 -20.78 -11.07 5.33
N ARG A 204 -19.76 -11.35 6.16
CA ARG A 204 -18.73 -12.40 6.00
C ARG A 204 -17.74 -12.14 4.85
N GLY A 205 -17.51 -10.88 4.51
CA GLY A 205 -16.58 -10.46 3.48
C GLY A 205 -17.28 -9.62 2.41
N VAL A 206 -16.79 -8.41 2.22
CA VAL A 206 -17.09 -7.52 1.09
C VAL A 206 -15.81 -6.95 0.50
N ASN A 207 -15.93 -6.33 -0.67
CA ASN A 207 -14.79 -5.78 -1.39
C ASN A 207 -14.15 -4.62 -0.66
N TYR A 208 -12.85 -4.44 -0.88
CA TYR A 208 -12.06 -3.46 -0.16
C TYR A 208 -11.02 -2.82 -1.08
N ILE A 209 -10.91 -1.49 -1.06
CA ILE A 209 -9.86 -0.73 -1.74
C ILE A 209 -9.06 0.04 -0.70
N HIS A 210 -7.73 0.05 -0.85
CA HIS A 210 -6.85 0.79 0.05
C HIS A 210 -6.18 1.97 -0.66
N VAL A 211 -6.35 3.19 -0.15
CA VAL A 211 -5.67 4.41 -0.57
C VAL A 211 -4.74 4.88 0.57
N PRO A 212 -3.54 4.27 0.70
CA PRO A 212 -2.61 4.59 1.78
C PRO A 212 -2.00 5.99 1.63
N THR A 213 -2.13 6.83 2.67
CA THR A 213 -1.67 8.23 2.64
C THR A 213 -0.42 8.51 3.47
N THR A 214 0.15 7.50 4.14
CA THR A 214 1.44 7.61 4.84
C THR A 214 2.47 6.75 4.16
N PHE A 215 3.74 7.17 4.14
CA PHE A 215 4.79 6.38 3.49
C PHE A 215 4.93 4.99 4.14
N MET A 216 4.78 4.92 5.47
CA MET A 216 4.70 3.67 6.23
C MET A 216 3.63 2.71 5.67
N SER A 217 2.38 3.17 5.49
CA SER A 217 1.32 2.28 4.98
C SER A 217 1.47 1.96 3.49
N GLN A 218 2.16 2.82 2.73
CA GLN A 218 2.46 2.56 1.32
C GLN A 218 3.48 1.43 1.14
N VAL A 219 4.45 1.27 2.05
CA VAL A 219 5.51 0.25 1.94
C VAL A 219 5.28 -1.01 2.76
N ASP A 220 4.47 -0.93 3.82
CA ASP A 220 4.21 -2.07 4.74
C ASP A 220 2.76 -2.58 4.61
N SER A 221 1.76 -1.70 4.75
CA SER A 221 0.34 -2.09 4.78
C SER A 221 -0.29 -2.34 3.41
N SER A 222 0.42 -2.06 2.31
CA SER A 222 -0.04 -2.28 0.94
C SER A 222 0.02 -3.75 0.52
N VAL A 223 0.82 -4.58 1.21
CA VAL A 223 1.01 -5.99 0.88
C VAL A 223 0.88 -6.90 2.10
N GLY A 224 0.17 -8.02 1.95
CA GLY A 224 0.02 -9.05 2.97
C GLY A 224 -1.41 -9.25 3.47
N GLY A 225 -2.30 -8.27 3.27
CA GLY A 225 -3.71 -8.34 3.61
C GLY A 225 -3.99 -8.49 5.10
N LYS A 226 -3.01 -8.22 5.96
CA LYS A 226 -3.22 -8.20 7.41
C LYS A 226 -4.08 -6.99 7.75
N THR A 227 -5.16 -7.24 8.47
CA THR A 227 -6.08 -6.22 8.96
C THR A 227 -6.41 -6.54 10.41
N GLY A 228 -6.68 -5.53 11.22
CA GLY A 228 -7.05 -5.80 12.61
C GLY A 228 -7.10 -4.60 13.53
N VAL A 229 -7.43 -4.88 14.78
CA VAL A 229 -7.56 -3.89 15.84
C VAL A 229 -6.83 -4.31 17.09
N ASN A 230 -6.55 -3.32 17.92
CA ASN A 230 -5.92 -3.51 19.22
C ASN A 230 -6.97 -3.99 20.23
N TYR A 231 -6.51 -4.81 21.17
CA TYR A 231 -7.25 -5.16 22.37
C TYR A 231 -6.53 -4.60 23.60
N ARG A 232 -7.20 -4.53 24.76
CA ARG A 232 -6.66 -3.89 25.98
C ARG A 232 -5.26 -4.38 26.37
N VAL A 233 -4.96 -5.64 26.10
CA VAL A 233 -3.71 -6.31 26.48
C VAL A 233 -2.68 -6.42 25.37
N GLY A 234 -2.97 -5.94 24.16
CA GLY A 234 -2.01 -6.03 23.05
C GLY A 234 -2.49 -5.50 21.71
N LYS A 235 -1.53 -5.17 20.85
CA LYS A 235 -1.78 -4.61 19.52
C LYS A 235 -2.05 -5.70 18.49
N ASN A 236 -2.92 -5.41 17.53
CA ASN A 236 -3.22 -6.27 16.37
C ASN A 236 -3.60 -7.73 16.73
N LEU A 237 -4.16 -7.96 17.92
CA LEU A 237 -4.51 -9.31 18.39
C LEU A 237 -5.80 -9.84 17.78
N ILE A 238 -6.66 -8.96 17.28
CA ILE A 238 -7.95 -9.30 16.68
C ILE A 238 -7.92 -8.82 15.23
N GLY A 239 -8.11 -9.70 14.27
CA GLY A 239 -7.93 -9.35 12.86
C GLY A 239 -8.27 -10.46 11.90
N ALA A 240 -8.06 -10.18 10.61
CA ALA A 240 -8.25 -11.13 9.52
C ALA A 240 -7.21 -10.93 8.42
N ILE A 241 -6.99 -11.96 7.61
CA ILE A 241 -6.25 -11.84 6.35
C ILE A 241 -7.27 -11.61 5.23
N HIS A 242 -7.37 -10.36 4.77
CA HIS A 242 -8.31 -9.92 3.74
C HIS A 242 -7.58 -9.05 2.72
N GLN A 243 -7.58 -9.49 1.45
CA GLN A 243 -6.86 -8.78 0.39
C GLN A 243 -7.74 -7.67 -0.19
N PRO A 244 -7.17 -6.52 -0.58
CA PRO A 244 -7.90 -5.51 -1.31
C PRO A 244 -8.09 -5.90 -2.78
N GLU A 245 -9.11 -5.33 -3.43
CA GLU A 245 -9.29 -5.36 -4.89
C GLU A 245 -8.21 -4.53 -5.59
N CYS A 246 -7.75 -3.45 -4.97
CA CYS A 246 -6.55 -2.73 -5.39
C CYS A 246 -5.98 -1.86 -4.27
N VAL A 247 -4.72 -1.45 -4.45
CA VAL A 247 -4.08 -0.41 -3.65
C VAL A 247 -3.69 0.77 -4.54
N VAL A 248 -4.02 2.00 -4.14
CA VAL A 248 -3.66 3.22 -4.87
C VAL A 248 -2.70 4.06 -4.04
N VAL A 249 -1.41 3.96 -4.37
CA VAL A 249 -0.31 4.76 -3.81
C VAL A 249 -0.16 6.03 -4.64
N ASP A 250 -0.89 7.07 -4.25
CA ASP A 250 -0.71 8.41 -4.79
C ASP A 250 0.38 9.14 -4.00
N THR A 251 1.57 9.30 -4.59
CA THR A 251 2.72 9.93 -3.91
C THR A 251 2.48 11.40 -3.59
N HIS A 252 1.52 12.07 -4.25
CA HIS A 252 1.17 13.45 -3.95
C HIS A 252 0.61 13.58 -2.52
N THR A 253 0.04 12.52 -1.93
CA THR A 253 -0.48 12.57 -0.55
C THR A 253 0.63 12.78 0.48
N LEU A 254 1.89 12.43 0.15
CA LEU A 254 3.02 12.60 1.05
C LEU A 254 3.39 14.09 1.25
N ASN A 255 2.94 14.97 0.35
CA ASN A 255 3.15 16.43 0.47
C ASN A 255 2.47 17.04 1.69
N SER A 256 1.41 16.43 2.22
CA SER A 256 0.77 16.86 3.47
C SER A 256 1.25 16.11 4.71
N LEU A 257 2.07 15.07 4.55
CA LEU A 257 2.50 14.23 5.67
C LEU A 257 3.49 14.99 6.57
N PRO A 258 3.44 14.89 7.91
CA PRO A 258 4.48 15.47 8.75
C PRO A 258 5.84 14.83 8.49
N ASN A 259 6.94 15.62 8.51
CA ASN A 259 8.30 15.12 8.25
C ASN A 259 8.68 13.94 9.15
N ARG A 260 8.27 13.97 10.43
CA ARG A 260 8.52 12.87 11.36
C ARG A 260 7.90 11.55 10.90
N GLU A 261 6.68 11.59 10.37
CA GLU A 261 5.97 10.41 9.86
C GLU A 261 6.59 9.91 8.55
N LEU A 262 7.06 10.83 7.69
CA LEU A 262 7.79 10.46 6.47
C LEU A 262 9.09 9.73 6.80
N VAL A 263 9.90 10.29 7.70
CA VAL A 263 11.16 9.68 8.18
C VAL A 263 10.90 8.32 8.84
N SER A 264 9.81 8.19 9.62
CA SER A 264 9.39 6.92 10.21
C SER A 264 9.17 5.84 9.14
N GLY A 265 8.50 6.17 8.03
CA GLY A 265 8.32 5.23 6.92
C GLY A 265 9.64 4.86 6.22
N PHE A 266 10.61 5.79 6.14
CA PHE A 266 11.93 5.47 5.58
C PHE A 266 12.73 4.50 6.43
N ALA A 267 12.53 4.49 7.76
CA ALA A 267 13.15 3.47 8.61
C ALA A 267 12.76 2.05 8.18
N GLU A 268 11.50 1.84 7.78
CA GLU A 268 11.03 0.57 7.24
C GLU A 268 11.63 0.23 5.86
N SER A 269 11.73 1.21 4.97
CA SER A 269 12.38 1.00 3.66
C SER A 269 13.87 0.64 3.81
N ILE A 270 14.58 1.33 4.71
CA ILE A 270 15.97 1.05 5.05
C ILE A 270 16.13 -0.35 5.66
N LYS A 271 15.23 -0.72 6.58
CA LYS A 271 15.20 -2.08 7.16
C LYS A 271 15.10 -3.14 6.07
N CYS A 272 14.26 -2.91 5.06
CA CYS A 272 14.12 -3.84 3.93
C CYS A 272 15.44 -3.99 3.15
N GLY A 273 16.11 -2.89 2.85
CA GLY A 273 17.43 -2.90 2.20
C GLY A 273 18.48 -3.67 3.02
N LEU A 274 18.62 -3.34 4.31
CA LEU A 274 19.60 -4.00 5.20
C LEU A 274 19.41 -5.51 5.34
N VAL A 275 18.15 -5.98 5.33
CA VAL A 275 17.84 -7.41 5.55
C VAL A 275 17.91 -8.22 4.25
N ARG A 276 17.59 -7.63 3.09
CA ARG A 276 17.35 -8.41 1.87
C ARG A 276 18.01 -7.91 0.59
N ASP A 277 18.35 -6.63 0.48
CA ASP A 277 18.91 -6.07 -0.75
C ASP A 277 19.89 -4.92 -0.44
N GLY A 278 21.18 -5.27 -0.47
CA GLY A 278 22.27 -4.30 -0.27
C GLY A 278 22.34 -3.22 -1.37
N GLN A 279 21.96 -3.54 -2.62
CA GLN A 279 21.95 -2.54 -3.69
C GLN A 279 20.80 -1.55 -3.50
N TYR A 280 19.64 -2.03 -3.05
CA TYR A 280 18.54 -1.14 -2.68
C TYR A 280 18.90 -0.25 -1.48
N PHE A 281 19.62 -0.79 -0.49
CA PHE A 281 20.14 0.00 0.62
C PHE A 281 21.09 1.12 0.14
N GLU A 282 22.09 0.78 -0.68
CA GLU A 282 23.01 1.76 -1.30
C GLU A 282 22.25 2.80 -2.14
N TRP A 283 21.20 2.38 -2.87
CA TRP A 283 20.37 3.30 -3.63
C TRP A 283 19.62 4.27 -2.70
N ILE A 284 19.04 3.80 -1.60
CA ILE A 284 18.41 4.68 -0.60
C ILE A 284 19.44 5.67 -0.06
N GLU A 285 20.63 5.22 0.33
CA GLU A 285 21.69 6.10 0.86
C GLU A 285 22.04 7.22 -0.12
N ASN A 286 22.18 6.89 -1.40
CA ASN A 286 22.51 7.85 -2.45
C ASN A 286 21.37 8.82 -2.79
N ASN A 287 20.11 8.48 -2.48
CA ASN A 287 18.92 9.25 -2.88
C ASN A 287 18.14 9.84 -1.70
N LEU A 288 18.55 9.59 -0.45
CA LEU A 288 17.76 9.92 0.74
C LEU A 288 17.40 11.40 0.84
N GLN A 289 18.34 12.29 0.49
CA GLN A 289 18.08 13.74 0.52
C GLN A 289 16.97 14.15 -0.47
N ALA A 290 17.01 13.60 -1.69
CA ALA A 290 15.98 13.86 -2.69
C ALA A 290 14.63 13.28 -2.27
N LEU A 291 14.63 12.07 -1.70
CA LEU A 291 13.43 11.40 -1.21
C LEU A 291 12.75 12.13 -0.04
N LEU A 292 13.54 12.76 0.85
CA LEU A 292 13.03 13.57 1.95
C LEU A 292 12.56 14.98 1.51
N ALA A 293 13.01 15.45 0.34
CA ALA A 293 12.63 16.75 -0.20
C ALA A 293 11.22 16.81 -0.82
N ARG A 294 10.63 15.62 -1.11
CA ARG A 294 9.31 15.39 -1.75
C ARG A 294 9.25 15.74 -3.23
#